data_AF-A0A7S1VKT3-F1
#
_entry.id   AF-A0A7S1VKT3-F1
#
_cell.length_a   1.000
_cell.length_b   1.000
_cell.length_c   1.000
_cell.angle_alpha   90.00
_cell.angle_beta   90.00
_cell.angle_gamma   90.00
#
_symmetry.space_group_name_H-M   'P 1'
#
loop_
_entity.id
_entity.type
_entity.pdbx_description
1 polymer ?
#
loop_
_entity_poly.entity_id
_entity_poly.type
_entity_poly.pdbx_seq_one_letter_code
_entity_poly.pdbx_strand_id
1 'polypeptide(L)'
;SWHRVDEVQAGWRVALTGWILAPRSLLAPSYRAVRWGEEPVSFLRHLPLPANDAGAAVAWAEGTAASLASPDFAEQWADEGAMQLPGALADDEADRILDTLDSLAFEPVGPLHVAQCGRIAADATAHPTVLAVLRALTSLGPLINDRFFADVDDTTFTLASTDIRRFRPGDYTMVTDSITDSTHERVEVHLIFARLDEPDFRGGLIHYIDGGEEALLKIGPVHNSLSIVYLNTSDVDDEDDDEDDD
;
A
#
# COMPACT_ATOMS: atom_id res chain seq x y z
N SER A 1 3.27 10.75 -24.56
CA SER A 1 2.07 11.58 -24.77
C SER A 1 1.04 11.27 -23.69
N TRP A 2 1.33 11.72 -22.47
CA TRP A 2 0.47 11.46 -21.32
C TRP A 2 -0.88 12.16 -21.49
N HIS A 3 -1.95 11.41 -21.28
CA HIS A 3 -3.32 11.92 -21.30
C HIS A 3 -4.17 11.05 -20.37
N ARG A 4 -5.27 11.60 -19.87
CA ARG A 4 -6.27 10.86 -19.11
C ARG A 4 -7.66 11.26 -19.59
N VAL A 5 -8.62 10.39 -19.32
CA VAL A 5 -10.04 10.70 -19.46
C VAL A 5 -10.57 10.88 -18.04
N ASP A 6 -11.10 12.06 -17.74
CA ASP A 6 -11.70 12.31 -16.44
C ASP A 6 -13.00 11.51 -16.24
N GLU A 7 -13.36 11.29 -14.98
CA GLU A 7 -14.55 10.54 -14.57
C GLU A 7 -15.83 11.10 -15.22
N VAL A 8 -16.66 10.20 -15.76
CA VAL A 8 -17.95 10.56 -16.36
C VAL A 8 -18.99 10.76 -15.25
N GLN A 9 -19.28 12.01 -14.93
CA GLN A 9 -20.20 12.37 -13.85
C GLN A 9 -21.68 12.05 -14.14
N ALA A 10 -22.10 12.04 -15.41
CA ALA A 10 -23.47 11.74 -15.79
C ALA A 10 -23.60 11.30 -17.26
N GLY A 11 -24.58 10.42 -17.52
CA GLY A 11 -24.92 9.95 -18.86
C GLY A 11 -23.93 8.94 -19.44
N TRP A 12 -24.06 8.68 -20.74
CA TRP A 12 -23.21 7.74 -21.46
C TRP A 12 -22.17 8.50 -22.30
N ARG A 13 -20.90 8.12 -22.18
CA ARG A 13 -19.85 8.57 -23.09
C ARG A 13 -19.60 7.49 -24.15
N VAL A 14 -19.93 7.81 -25.40
CA VAL A 14 -19.62 6.96 -26.56
C VAL A 14 -18.48 7.60 -27.34
N ALA A 15 -17.39 6.86 -27.56
CA ALA A 15 -16.23 7.34 -28.30
C ALA A 15 -15.71 6.27 -29.27
N LEU A 16 -15.24 6.70 -30.44
CA LEU A 16 -14.47 5.88 -31.37
C LEU A 16 -12.99 6.22 -31.16
N THR A 17 -12.22 5.29 -30.63
CA THR A 17 -10.79 5.45 -30.32
C THR A 17 -9.95 4.46 -31.13
N GLY A 18 -8.70 4.81 -31.41
CA GLY A 18 -7.78 3.96 -32.15
C GLY A 18 -6.43 4.65 -32.39
N TRP A 19 -5.47 3.89 -32.90
CA TRP A 19 -4.13 4.37 -33.22
C TRP A 19 -3.83 4.14 -34.70
N ILE A 20 -3.16 5.11 -35.34
CA ILE A 20 -2.56 4.91 -36.67
C ILE A 20 -1.11 4.50 -36.43
N LEU A 21 -0.76 3.29 -36.86
CA LEU A 21 0.57 2.74 -36.65
C LEU A 21 1.57 3.39 -37.62
N ALA A 22 2.71 3.83 -37.07
CA ALA A 22 3.87 4.23 -37.85
C ALA A 22 4.95 3.11 -37.77
N PRO A 23 5.83 2.99 -38.77
CA PRO A 23 6.99 2.10 -38.69
C PRO A 23 7.77 2.29 -37.39
N ARG A 24 8.18 1.19 -36.73
CA ARG A 24 8.95 1.22 -35.47
C ARG A 24 10.20 2.10 -35.56
N SER A 25 10.81 2.22 -36.74
CA SER A 25 11.97 3.08 -37.00
C SER A 25 11.70 4.58 -36.81
N LEU A 26 10.44 5.03 -36.92
CA LEU A 26 10.01 6.40 -36.63
C LEU A 26 9.54 6.58 -35.19
N LEU A 27 9.22 5.48 -34.51
CA LEU A 27 8.76 5.46 -33.13
C LEU A 27 9.89 5.39 -32.12
N ALA A 28 11.14 5.17 -32.56
CA ALA A 28 12.31 5.18 -31.68
C ALA A 28 12.32 6.50 -30.91
N PRO A 29 11.92 6.50 -29.64
CA PRO A 29 12.24 7.63 -28.79
C PRO A 29 13.76 7.65 -28.79
N SER A 30 14.36 8.83 -28.78
CA SER A 30 15.62 8.89 -28.05
C SER A 30 15.22 8.49 -26.63
N TYR A 31 15.33 7.20 -26.32
CA TYR A 31 15.41 6.70 -24.97
C TYR A 31 16.75 7.23 -24.45
N ARG A 32 16.86 8.57 -24.33
CA ARG A 32 17.13 9.09 -23.02
C ARG A 32 16.07 8.40 -22.18
N ALA A 33 16.48 7.28 -21.60
CA ALA A 33 16.45 7.21 -20.16
C ALA A 33 16.58 8.66 -19.72
N VAL A 34 15.44 9.29 -19.41
CA VAL A 34 15.44 10.16 -18.26
C VAL A 34 16.00 9.21 -17.22
N ARG A 35 17.34 9.18 -17.13
CA ARG A 35 18.03 8.90 -15.90
C ARG A 35 17.31 9.91 -15.04
N TRP A 36 16.32 9.43 -14.32
CA TRP A 36 15.86 10.05 -13.12
C TRP A 36 17.16 10.16 -12.33
N GLY A 37 17.84 11.29 -12.55
CA GLY A 37 19.14 11.63 -11.99
C GLY A 37 18.94 12.15 -10.58
N GLU A 38 17.95 11.59 -9.93
CA GLU A 38 17.42 11.83 -8.62
C GLU A 38 17.09 10.42 -8.18
N GLU A 39 17.62 10.04 -7.02
CA GLU A 39 17.38 8.77 -6.32
C GLU A 39 16.02 8.17 -6.70
N PRO A 40 15.91 6.84 -6.94
CA PRO A 40 14.67 6.18 -7.38
C PRO A 40 13.53 6.89 -6.69
N VAL A 41 12.76 7.69 -7.45
CA VAL A 41 11.93 8.74 -6.85
C VAL A 41 11.04 7.99 -5.90
N SER A 42 11.42 8.02 -4.64
CA SER A 42 10.79 7.22 -3.65
C SER A 42 9.52 8.00 -3.42
N PHE A 43 8.50 7.69 -4.22
CA PHE A 43 7.13 8.14 -4.01
C PHE A 43 6.77 7.93 -2.52
N LEU A 44 7.43 6.95 -1.91
CA LEU A 44 7.62 6.77 -0.49
C LEU A 44 8.66 7.77 0.08
N ARG A 45 8.29 9.03 0.31
CA ARG A 45 9.01 9.81 1.32
C ARG A 45 8.67 9.20 2.66
N HIS A 46 9.55 8.34 3.16
CA HIS A 46 9.33 7.64 4.41
C HIS A 46 9.33 8.63 5.56
N LEU A 47 8.38 8.46 6.47
CA LEU A 47 8.45 9.14 7.74
C LEU A 47 9.63 8.56 8.53
N PRO A 48 10.47 9.39 9.15
CA PRO A 48 11.51 8.87 10.02
C PRO A 48 10.85 8.04 11.11
N LEU A 49 11.40 6.85 11.36
CA LEU A 49 10.88 6.00 12.42
C LEU A 49 10.95 6.78 13.73
N PRO A 50 9.85 6.88 14.49
CA PRO A 50 9.89 7.53 15.78
C PRO A 50 10.91 6.78 16.64
N ALA A 51 11.75 7.51 17.38
CA ALA A 51 12.60 6.88 18.37
C ALA A 51 11.74 6.08 19.36
N ASN A 52 12.26 4.93 19.83
CA ASN A 52 11.66 4.04 20.83
C ASN A 52 11.57 4.69 22.23
N ASP A 53 11.27 5.97 22.29
CA ASP A 53 11.07 6.72 23.50
C ASP A 53 9.71 6.28 24.09
N ALA A 54 9.62 6.22 25.43
CA ALA A 54 8.45 5.77 26.21
C ALA A 54 7.23 6.73 26.12
N GLY A 55 6.98 7.35 24.97
CA GLY A 55 5.77 8.10 24.70
C GLY A 55 4.58 7.16 24.50
N ALA A 56 3.37 7.69 24.73
CA ALA A 56 2.14 6.94 24.54
C ALA A 56 2.05 6.40 23.10
N ALA A 57 1.98 5.07 22.98
CA ALA A 57 1.55 4.40 21.75
C ALA A 57 0.03 4.28 21.77
N VAL A 58 -0.58 4.22 20.59
CA VAL A 58 -1.99 3.82 20.49
C VAL A 58 -2.10 2.39 21.03
N ALA A 59 -3.06 2.16 21.92
CA ALA A 59 -3.33 0.82 22.44
C ALA A 59 -4.13 0.03 21.39
N TRP A 60 -3.60 -1.12 20.99
CA TRP A 60 -4.37 -2.13 20.26
C TRP A 60 -5.58 -2.55 21.08
N ALA A 61 -6.70 -2.84 20.42
CA ALA A 61 -7.82 -3.47 21.09
C ALA A 61 -7.36 -4.80 21.74
N GLU A 62 -7.94 -5.15 22.88
CA GLU A 62 -7.58 -6.38 23.62
C GLU A 62 -7.68 -7.63 22.71
N GLY A 63 -8.69 -7.65 21.82
CA GLY A 63 -8.88 -8.70 20.84
C GLY A 63 -7.80 -8.76 19.75
N THR A 64 -7.18 -7.64 19.37
CA THR A 64 -6.24 -7.58 18.25
C THR A 64 -4.95 -8.34 18.53
N ALA A 65 -4.35 -8.11 19.70
CA ALA A 65 -3.16 -8.86 20.10
C ALA A 65 -3.46 -10.36 20.28
N ALA A 66 -4.66 -10.69 20.79
CA ALA A 66 -5.09 -12.07 20.92
C ALA A 66 -5.31 -12.75 19.55
N SER A 67 -5.91 -12.05 18.60
CA SER A 67 -6.09 -12.53 17.22
C SER A 67 -4.74 -12.75 16.53
N LEU A 68 -3.82 -11.78 16.60
CA LEU A 68 -2.48 -11.93 16.03
C LEU A 68 -1.67 -13.06 16.67
N ALA A 69 -1.98 -13.41 17.92
CA ALA A 69 -1.34 -14.51 18.63
C ALA A 69 -2.05 -15.87 18.48
N SER A 70 -3.20 -15.91 17.79
CA SER A 70 -4.01 -17.14 17.70
C SER A 70 -3.41 -18.14 16.69
N PRO A 71 -3.56 -19.46 16.91
CA PRO A 71 -3.15 -20.47 15.94
C PRO A 71 -3.90 -20.35 14.61
N ASP A 72 -5.20 -20.06 14.66
CA ASP A 72 -6.04 -19.88 13.48
C ASP A 72 -5.53 -18.75 12.57
N PHE A 73 -4.98 -17.68 13.16
CA PHE A 73 -4.34 -16.60 12.43
C PHE A 73 -3.07 -17.07 11.71
N ALA A 74 -2.23 -17.86 12.38
CA ALA A 74 -1.03 -18.41 11.76
C ALA A 74 -1.34 -19.39 10.62
N GLU A 75 -2.40 -20.19 10.76
CA GLU A 75 -2.86 -21.11 9.71
C GLU A 75 -3.39 -20.36 8.48
N GLN A 76 -4.25 -19.35 8.69
CA GLN A 76 -4.75 -18.52 7.59
C GLN A 76 -3.61 -17.74 6.91
N TRP A 77 -2.64 -17.22 7.68
CA TRP A 77 -1.46 -16.58 7.13
C TRP A 77 -0.66 -17.51 6.21
N ALA A 78 -0.43 -18.74 6.66
CA ALA A 78 0.35 -19.72 5.92
C ALA A 78 -0.33 -20.15 4.60
N ASP A 79 -1.66 -20.13 4.56
CA ASP A 79 -2.45 -20.50 3.38
C ASP A 79 -2.63 -19.32 2.40
N GLU A 80 -3.04 -18.15 2.90
CA GLU A 80 -3.46 -17.01 2.05
C GLU A 80 -2.35 -15.96 1.85
N GLY A 81 -1.32 -15.96 2.71
CA GLY A 81 -0.29 -14.91 2.71
C GLY A 81 -0.82 -13.51 3.05
N ALA A 82 -2.08 -13.38 3.45
CA ALA A 82 -2.71 -12.08 3.73
C ALA A 82 -3.88 -12.20 4.70
N MET A 83 -4.12 -11.15 5.49
CA MET A 83 -5.26 -11.07 6.41
C MET A 83 -5.75 -9.64 6.62
N GLN A 84 -7.00 -9.52 7.08
CA GLN A 84 -7.61 -8.27 7.53
C GLN A 84 -8.36 -8.48 8.85
N LEU A 85 -7.96 -7.75 9.88
CA LEU A 85 -8.54 -7.76 11.22
C LEU A 85 -9.35 -6.48 11.45
N PRO A 86 -10.70 -6.54 11.51
CA PRO A 86 -11.51 -5.40 11.90
C PRO A 86 -11.41 -5.15 13.42
N GLY A 87 -11.68 -3.91 13.86
CA GLY A 87 -11.61 -3.55 15.27
C GLY A 87 -10.18 -3.53 15.81
N ALA A 88 -9.21 -3.12 14.98
CA ALA A 88 -7.80 -3.15 15.33
C ALA A 88 -7.49 -2.37 16.61
N LEU A 89 -8.14 -1.21 16.78
CA LEU A 89 -8.06 -0.33 17.93
C LEU A 89 -9.40 -0.30 18.68
N ALA A 90 -9.40 0.25 19.90
CA ALA A 90 -10.66 0.61 20.55
C ALA A 90 -11.40 1.66 19.69
N ASP A 91 -12.72 1.51 19.55
CA ASP A 91 -13.51 2.34 18.61
C ASP A 91 -13.41 3.84 18.91
N ASP A 92 -13.43 4.23 20.18
CA ASP A 92 -13.28 5.62 20.61
C ASP A 92 -11.90 6.21 20.26
N GLU A 93 -10.87 5.38 20.33
CA GLU A 93 -9.51 5.76 19.92
C GLU A 93 -9.39 5.85 18.39
N ALA A 94 -10.00 4.93 17.64
CA ALA A 94 -10.03 4.96 16.18
C ALA A 94 -10.75 6.22 15.66
N ASP A 95 -11.91 6.55 16.23
CA ASP A 95 -12.68 7.76 15.92
C ASP A 95 -11.86 9.02 16.23
N ARG A 96 -11.22 9.08 17.41
CA ARG A 96 -10.37 10.20 17.82
C ARG A 96 -9.18 10.38 16.87
N ILE A 97 -8.55 9.30 16.44
CA ILE A 97 -7.45 9.33 15.46
C ILE A 97 -7.97 9.89 14.14
N LEU A 98 -9.08 9.36 13.62
CA LEU A 98 -9.66 9.80 12.36
C LEU A 98 -10.03 11.29 12.37
N ASP A 99 -10.73 11.76 13.40
CA ASP A 99 -11.08 13.18 13.56
C ASP A 99 -9.84 14.07 13.64
N THR A 100 -8.80 13.61 14.35
CA THR A 100 -7.53 14.33 14.41
C THR A 100 -6.89 14.40 13.03
N LEU A 101 -6.75 13.26 12.34
CA LEU A 101 -6.15 13.19 11.02
C LEU A 101 -6.88 14.10 10.06
N ASP A 102 -8.22 14.15 10.08
CA ASP A 102 -9.05 15.05 9.26
C ASP A 102 -8.70 16.53 9.43
N SER A 103 -8.28 16.95 10.62
CA SER A 103 -7.85 18.32 10.90
C SER A 103 -6.43 18.66 10.41
N LEU A 104 -5.60 17.64 10.11
CA LEU A 104 -4.21 17.84 9.70
C LEU A 104 -4.07 18.13 8.21
N ALA A 105 -2.96 18.81 7.88
CA ALA A 105 -2.58 19.13 6.51
C ALA A 105 -1.98 17.92 5.80
N PHE A 106 -2.35 17.75 4.52
CA PHE A 106 -1.81 16.74 3.63
C PHE A 106 -1.26 17.41 2.36
N GLU A 107 -0.11 16.95 1.88
CA GLU A 107 0.50 17.37 0.62
C GLU A 107 0.12 16.40 -0.51
N PRO A 108 -0.06 16.87 -1.75
CA PRO A 108 -0.39 15.99 -2.87
C PRO A 108 0.79 15.07 -3.23
N VAL A 109 0.48 13.81 -3.52
CA VAL A 109 1.40 12.80 -4.04
C VAL A 109 1.25 12.73 -5.55
N GLY A 110 2.39 12.64 -6.25
CA GLY A 110 2.47 12.49 -7.69
C GLY A 110 3.77 11.81 -8.12
N PRO A 111 4.01 11.69 -9.43
CA PRO A 111 3.28 12.32 -10.53
C PRO A 111 1.92 11.62 -10.85
N LEU A 112 1.01 12.31 -11.54
CA LEU A 112 -0.37 11.85 -11.80
C LEU A 112 -0.49 10.52 -12.55
N HIS A 113 0.53 10.10 -13.31
CA HIS A 113 0.51 8.80 -13.97
C HIS A 113 0.85 7.64 -13.02
N VAL A 114 1.33 7.95 -11.81
CA VAL A 114 1.68 7.01 -10.74
C VAL A 114 0.68 7.09 -9.59
N ALA A 115 0.38 8.30 -9.11
CA ALA A 115 -0.50 8.49 -7.98
C ALA A 115 -1.16 9.87 -8.00
N GLN A 116 -2.34 9.94 -7.40
CA GLN A 116 -3.02 11.15 -6.99
C GLN A 116 -3.67 10.86 -5.65
N CYS A 117 -3.05 11.29 -4.55
CA CYS A 117 -3.63 11.20 -3.20
C CYS A 117 -2.96 12.22 -2.28
N GLY A 118 -3.41 12.32 -1.03
CA GLY A 118 -2.73 13.10 0.00
C GLY A 118 -1.74 12.26 0.79
N ARG A 119 -0.59 12.83 1.15
CA ARG A 119 0.31 12.34 2.19
C ARG A 119 0.36 13.32 3.35
N ILE A 120 0.51 12.86 4.59
CA ILE A 120 0.65 13.75 5.74
C ILE A 120 1.79 14.77 5.50
N ALA A 121 1.51 16.06 5.71
CA ALA A 121 2.49 17.10 5.47
C ALA A 121 3.66 17.01 6.47
N ALA A 122 4.86 17.40 6.05
CA ALA A 122 6.08 17.26 6.85
C ALA A 122 6.00 17.93 8.23
N ASP A 123 5.33 19.07 8.32
CA ASP A 123 5.09 19.81 9.57
C ASP A 123 4.09 19.11 10.51
N ALA A 124 3.16 18.33 9.97
CA ALA A 124 2.19 17.55 10.73
C ALA A 124 2.75 16.20 11.22
N THR A 125 3.93 15.77 10.76
CA THR A 125 4.54 14.48 11.15
C THR A 125 4.90 14.41 12.64
N ALA A 126 5.20 15.55 13.26
CA ALA A 126 5.48 15.65 14.69
C ALA A 126 4.20 15.67 15.56
N HIS A 127 3.02 15.62 14.95
CA HIS A 127 1.76 15.64 15.69
C HIS A 127 1.66 14.38 16.60
N PRO A 128 1.26 14.51 17.88
CA PRO A 128 1.24 13.38 18.81
C PRO A 128 0.45 12.16 18.31
N THR A 129 -0.72 12.40 17.70
CA THR A 129 -1.53 11.31 17.10
C THR A 129 -0.81 10.61 15.95
N VAL A 130 -0.10 11.35 15.09
CA VAL A 130 0.67 10.75 13.98
C VAL A 130 1.79 9.88 14.55
N LEU A 131 2.57 10.40 15.51
CA LEU A 131 3.62 9.65 16.16
C LEU A 131 3.10 8.40 16.88
N ALA A 132 1.94 8.49 17.53
CA ALA A 132 1.33 7.35 18.23
C ALA A 132 0.92 6.24 17.26
N VAL A 133 0.33 6.58 16.11
CA VAL A 133 -0.03 5.63 15.04
C VAL A 133 1.23 4.98 14.45
N LEU A 134 2.25 5.79 14.13
CA LEU A 134 3.51 5.26 13.58
C LEU A 134 4.19 4.31 14.58
N ARG A 135 4.20 4.65 15.87
CA ARG A 135 4.71 3.78 16.92
C ARG A 135 3.93 2.46 17.01
N ALA A 136 2.60 2.52 16.96
CA ALA A 136 1.78 1.33 16.95
C ALA A 136 2.16 0.42 15.77
N LEU A 137 2.22 0.94 14.55
CA LEU A 137 2.65 0.17 13.38
C LEU A 137 4.06 -0.41 13.54
N THR A 138 5.02 0.38 14.04
CA THR A 138 6.39 -0.11 14.27
C THR A 138 6.47 -1.22 15.32
N SER A 139 5.56 -1.21 16.31
CA SER A 139 5.49 -2.24 17.35
C SER A 139 5.02 -3.60 16.83
N LEU A 140 4.40 -3.64 15.64
CA LEU A 140 4.01 -4.90 14.99
C LEU A 140 5.20 -5.64 14.39
N GLY A 141 6.30 -4.96 14.05
CA GLY A 141 7.45 -5.58 13.39
C GLY A 141 8.00 -6.80 14.14
N PRO A 142 8.35 -6.67 15.42
CA PRO A 142 8.79 -7.82 16.23
C PRO A 142 7.74 -8.93 16.31
N LEU A 143 6.46 -8.58 16.48
CA LEU A 143 5.38 -9.56 16.55
C LEU A 143 5.23 -10.34 15.24
N ILE A 144 5.35 -9.66 14.10
CA ILE A 144 5.29 -10.27 12.76
C ILE A 144 6.48 -11.21 12.56
N ASN A 145 7.71 -10.76 12.89
CA ASN A 145 8.90 -11.60 12.80
C ASN A 145 8.80 -12.84 13.70
N ASP A 146 8.46 -12.65 14.97
CA ASP A 146 8.41 -13.74 15.96
C ASP A 146 7.30 -14.77 15.65
N ARG A 147 6.27 -14.40 14.90
CA ARG A 147 5.11 -15.28 14.65
C ARG A 147 5.08 -15.91 13.27
N PHE A 148 5.46 -15.16 12.24
CA PHE A 148 5.32 -15.63 10.86
C PHE A 148 6.63 -16.09 10.26
N PHE A 149 7.76 -15.69 10.84
CA PHE A 149 9.09 -15.93 10.28
C PHE A 149 10.08 -16.54 11.26
N ALA A 150 9.64 -16.89 12.48
CA ALA A 150 10.52 -17.50 13.48
C ALA A 150 11.12 -18.85 13.03
N ASP A 151 10.41 -19.58 12.17
CA ASP A 151 10.84 -20.87 11.61
C ASP A 151 11.50 -20.74 10.22
N VAL A 152 11.60 -19.52 9.67
CA VAL A 152 12.25 -19.25 8.39
C VAL A 152 13.67 -18.75 8.69
N ASP A 153 14.64 -19.67 8.64
CA ASP A 153 16.06 -19.43 8.97
C ASP A 153 16.58 -18.09 8.39
N ASP A 154 17.17 -17.26 9.26
CA ASP A 154 17.80 -15.95 9.00
C ASP A 154 16.93 -14.84 8.39
N THR A 155 15.61 -15.02 8.22
CA THR A 155 14.75 -13.99 7.64
C THR A 155 14.19 -13.06 8.72
N THR A 156 14.87 -11.93 8.94
CA THR A 156 14.36 -10.84 9.79
C THR A 156 13.85 -9.69 8.93
N PHE A 157 12.54 -9.44 8.95
CA PHE A 157 12.01 -8.24 8.30
C PHE A 157 12.46 -7.01 9.09
N THR A 158 13.14 -6.11 8.39
CA THR A 158 13.42 -4.77 8.89
C THR A 158 12.36 -3.84 8.35
N LEU A 159 11.75 -3.04 9.22
CA LEU A 159 10.80 -2.03 8.81
C LEU A 159 11.46 -1.05 7.84
N ALA A 160 11.11 -1.15 6.56
CA ALA A 160 11.68 -0.32 5.51
C ALA A 160 11.02 1.07 5.46
N SER A 161 9.71 1.13 5.71
CA SER A 161 8.94 2.35 5.46
C SER A 161 7.65 2.46 6.27
N THR A 162 7.26 3.70 6.56
CA THR A 162 5.92 4.05 7.02
C THR A 162 5.47 5.35 6.35
N ASP A 163 4.17 5.44 6.05
CA ASP A 163 3.53 6.59 5.42
C ASP A 163 2.10 6.70 5.92
N ILE A 164 1.55 7.91 5.97
CA ILE A 164 0.14 8.17 6.28
C ILE A 164 -0.48 8.87 5.09
N ARG A 165 -1.43 8.19 4.44
CA ARG A 165 -2.09 8.66 3.23
C ARG A 165 -3.56 8.97 3.48
N ARG A 166 -4.08 9.90 2.69
CA ARG A 166 -5.50 10.23 2.61
C ARG A 166 -5.94 10.08 1.17
N PHE A 167 -6.99 9.30 0.98
CA PHE A 167 -7.66 9.13 -0.30
C PHE A 167 -9.04 9.80 -0.23
N ARG A 168 -9.32 10.67 -1.20
CA ARG A 168 -10.60 11.32 -1.43
C ARG A 168 -11.26 10.77 -2.70
N PRO A 169 -12.53 11.06 -2.97
CA PRO A 169 -13.13 10.75 -4.27
C PRO A 169 -12.26 11.27 -5.43
N GLY A 170 -11.91 10.38 -6.35
CA GLY A 170 -11.02 10.65 -7.50
C GLY A 170 -9.52 10.43 -7.25
N ASP A 171 -9.11 10.09 -6.02
CA ASP A 171 -7.73 9.73 -5.71
C ASP A 171 -7.44 8.26 -6.07
N TYR A 172 -6.19 7.97 -6.43
CA TYR A 172 -5.73 6.65 -6.87
C TYR A 172 -4.22 6.46 -6.73
N THR A 173 -3.79 5.21 -6.80
CA THR A 173 -2.41 4.78 -7.06
C THR A 173 -2.43 3.76 -8.20
N MET A 174 -1.45 3.83 -9.10
CA MET A 174 -1.30 2.94 -10.25
C MET A 174 -0.11 2.01 -10.04
N VAL A 175 -0.19 0.82 -10.64
CA VAL A 175 0.96 -0.08 -10.78
C VAL A 175 1.97 0.59 -11.72
N THR A 176 3.26 0.51 -11.38
CA THR A 176 4.36 1.07 -12.19
C THR A 176 5.48 0.07 -12.30
N ASP A 177 6.19 0.08 -13.42
CA ASP A 177 7.36 -0.76 -13.70
C ASP A 177 8.48 -0.60 -12.65
N SER A 178 8.54 0.56 -11.96
CA SER A 178 9.50 0.81 -10.89
C SER A 178 9.15 0.15 -9.54
N ILE A 179 7.89 -0.26 -9.35
CA ILE A 179 7.44 -0.99 -8.14
C ILE A 179 7.68 -2.49 -8.30
N THR A 180 7.66 -2.99 -9.54
CA THR A 180 7.90 -4.40 -9.88
C THR A 180 9.39 -4.77 -9.87
N ASP A 181 10.29 -3.79 -9.91
CA ASP A 181 11.75 -4.01 -9.85
C ASP A 181 12.28 -4.32 -8.44
N SER A 182 11.44 -4.29 -7.40
CA SER A 182 11.82 -4.81 -6.09
C SER A 182 11.67 -6.33 -6.08
N THR A 183 12.72 -7.05 -6.46
CA THR A 183 12.86 -8.52 -6.35
C THR A 183 12.93 -9.00 -4.90
N HIS A 184 12.17 -8.38 -4.00
CA HIS A 184 12.28 -8.59 -2.56
C HIS A 184 10.94 -8.95 -1.99
N GLU A 185 10.92 -10.11 -1.34
CA GLU A 185 9.87 -10.48 -0.39
C GLU A 185 9.63 -9.33 0.59
N ARG A 186 8.38 -8.93 0.75
CA ARG A 186 8.03 -7.85 1.67
C ARG A 186 6.72 -8.09 2.36
N VAL A 187 6.60 -7.57 3.58
CA VAL A 187 5.35 -7.50 4.31
C VAL A 187 4.81 -6.07 4.25
N GLU A 188 3.59 -5.92 3.75
CA GLU A 188 2.85 -4.66 3.81
C GLU A 188 1.83 -4.71 4.94
N VAL A 189 1.77 -3.63 5.72
CA VAL A 189 0.84 -3.47 6.83
C VAL A 189 0.03 -2.21 6.63
N HIS A 190 -1.30 -2.33 6.65
CA HIS A 190 -2.24 -1.22 6.47
C HIS A 190 -3.11 -1.08 7.71
N LEU A 191 -3.09 0.09 8.36
CA LEU A 191 -4.08 0.45 9.36
C LEU A 191 -5.05 1.47 8.74
N ILE A 192 -6.29 1.04 8.52
CA ILE A 192 -7.27 1.74 7.70
C ILE A 192 -8.29 2.44 8.59
N PHE A 193 -8.44 3.75 8.38
CA PHE A 193 -9.52 4.55 8.94
C PHE A 193 -10.37 5.08 7.79
N ALA A 194 -11.65 4.68 7.75
CA ALA A 194 -12.57 5.06 6.68
C ALA A 194 -13.86 5.65 7.27
N ARG A 195 -14.46 6.63 6.59
CA ARG A 195 -15.83 7.08 6.89
C ARG A 195 -16.78 6.30 5.97
N LEU A 196 -17.29 5.18 6.48
CA LEU A 196 -18.12 4.23 5.72
C LEU A 196 -19.60 4.62 5.65
N ASP A 197 -19.97 5.68 6.34
CA ASP A 197 -21.30 6.28 6.39
C ASP A 197 -21.69 6.99 5.09
N GLU A 198 -20.81 7.03 4.09
CA GLU A 198 -21.15 7.41 2.72
C GLU A 198 -21.72 6.21 1.93
N PRO A 199 -23.04 6.18 1.61
CA PRO A 199 -23.72 5.03 1.01
C PRO A 199 -23.24 4.65 -0.40
N ASP A 200 -22.32 5.42 -0.98
CA ASP A 200 -21.81 5.27 -2.35
C ASP A 200 -20.29 5.08 -2.40
N PHE A 201 -19.66 4.56 -1.36
CA PHE A 201 -18.22 4.23 -1.42
C PHE A 201 -17.95 3.13 -2.46
N ARG A 202 -17.69 3.54 -3.70
CA ARG A 202 -17.41 2.69 -4.86
C ARG A 202 -15.96 2.91 -5.27
N GLY A 203 -15.03 2.32 -4.53
CA GLY A 203 -13.60 2.46 -4.80
C GLY A 203 -12.74 2.34 -3.54
N GLY A 204 -11.53 2.89 -3.59
CA GLY A 204 -10.58 2.89 -2.46
C GLY A 204 -10.10 1.51 -2.02
N LEU A 205 -10.26 0.50 -2.88
CA LEU A 205 -9.77 -0.85 -2.69
C LEU A 205 -8.26 -0.87 -2.94
N ILE A 206 -7.53 -1.62 -2.11
CA ILE A 206 -6.13 -1.98 -2.40
C ILE A 206 -6.18 -3.29 -3.19
N HIS A 207 -5.64 -3.27 -4.40
CA HIS A 207 -5.58 -4.42 -5.28
C HIS A 207 -4.15 -4.95 -5.33
N TYR A 208 -3.99 -6.24 -5.06
CA TYR A 208 -2.78 -6.98 -5.37
C TYR A 208 -3.07 -7.82 -6.61
N ILE A 209 -2.20 -7.69 -7.61
CA ILE A 209 -2.34 -8.33 -8.91
C ILE A 209 -1.07 -9.11 -9.20
N ASP A 210 -1.21 -10.21 -9.92
CA ASP A 210 -0.10 -10.97 -10.49
C ASP A 210 -0.21 -10.97 -12.02
N GLY A 211 0.91 -10.74 -12.70
CA GLY A 211 1.06 -10.82 -14.17
C GLY A 211 0.14 -9.96 -15.05
N GLY A 212 -0.85 -9.27 -14.50
CA GLY A 212 -1.78 -8.39 -15.24
C GLY A 212 -3.14 -8.99 -15.59
N GLU A 213 -3.54 -10.15 -15.08
CA GLU A 213 -4.76 -10.83 -15.55
C GLU A 213 -5.95 -10.79 -14.56
N GLU A 214 -5.72 -10.86 -13.24
CA GLU A 214 -6.77 -10.67 -12.23
C GLU A 214 -6.17 -10.21 -10.88
N ALA A 215 -6.99 -9.59 -10.02
CA ALA A 215 -6.57 -9.25 -8.67
C ALA A 215 -6.60 -10.49 -7.77
N LEU A 216 -5.42 -10.92 -7.31
CA LEU A 216 -5.23 -12.00 -6.33
C LEU A 216 -5.89 -11.67 -5.00
N LEU A 217 -5.74 -10.43 -4.55
CA LEU A 217 -6.29 -9.96 -3.28
C LEU A 217 -6.89 -8.56 -3.43
N LYS A 218 -8.02 -8.35 -2.75
CA LYS A 218 -8.70 -7.07 -2.65
C LYS A 218 -8.93 -6.73 -1.19
N ILE A 219 -8.34 -5.64 -0.72
CA ILE A 219 -8.55 -5.15 0.65
C ILE A 219 -9.51 -3.97 0.59
N GLY A 220 -10.61 -4.12 1.31
CA GLY A 220 -11.64 -3.10 1.45
C GLY A 220 -11.21 -1.98 2.41
N PRO A 221 -11.72 -0.75 2.21
CA PRO A 221 -11.50 0.38 3.11
C PRO A 221 -12.33 0.22 4.40
N VAL A 222 -12.13 -0.84 5.16
CA VAL A 222 -12.89 -1.13 6.38
C VAL A 222 -12.40 -0.21 7.49
N HIS A 223 -13.30 0.57 8.09
CA HIS A 223 -12.96 1.45 9.21
C HIS A 223 -12.36 0.64 10.37
N ASN A 224 -11.31 1.17 10.98
CA ASN A 224 -10.62 0.57 12.11
C ASN A 224 -10.16 -0.88 11.82
N SER A 225 -9.57 -1.11 10.64
CA SER A 225 -9.04 -2.43 10.28
C SER A 225 -7.53 -2.44 10.09
N LEU A 226 -6.90 -3.53 10.51
CA LEU A 226 -5.49 -3.83 10.31
C LEU A 226 -5.36 -4.93 9.25
N SER A 227 -4.71 -4.64 8.14
CA SER A 227 -4.36 -5.64 7.14
C SER A 227 -2.86 -5.90 7.14
N ILE A 228 -2.49 -7.16 6.95
CA ILE A 228 -1.11 -7.62 6.82
C ILE A 228 -1.06 -8.46 5.55
N VAL A 229 -0.11 -8.20 4.66
CA VAL A 229 0.02 -8.88 3.36
C VAL A 229 1.47 -9.22 3.12
N TYR A 230 1.75 -10.49 2.86
CA TYR A 230 3.02 -10.97 2.36
C TYR A 230 3.02 -10.89 0.84
N LEU A 231 4.07 -10.29 0.29
CA LEU A 231 4.29 -10.19 -1.14
C LEU A 231 5.55 -10.93 -1.48
N ASN A 232 5.41 -11.97 -2.29
CA ASN A 232 6.50 -12.66 -2.91
C ASN A 232 6.49 -12.41 -4.41
N THR A 233 7.61 -11.94 -4.96
CA THR A 233 7.77 -11.69 -6.40
C THR A 233 8.71 -12.70 -7.05
N SER A 234 9.11 -13.77 -6.34
CA SER A 234 10.12 -14.74 -6.83
C SER A 234 9.60 -15.77 -7.83
N ASP A 235 8.27 -15.93 -7.96
CA ASP A 235 7.67 -17.06 -8.68
C ASP A 235 7.24 -16.69 -10.12
N VAL A 236 7.86 -15.65 -10.71
CA VAL A 236 7.82 -15.54 -12.17
C VAL A 236 8.80 -16.57 -12.70
N ASP A 237 8.31 -17.81 -12.78
CA ASP A 237 8.97 -18.95 -13.37
C ASP A 237 9.52 -18.56 -14.74
N ASP A 238 10.84 -18.38 -14.84
CA ASP A 238 11.61 -18.42 -16.09
C ASP A 238 11.60 -19.88 -16.64
N GLU A 239 10.48 -20.60 -16.58
CA GLU A 239 10.35 -21.99 -17.04
C GLU A 239 10.23 -22.13 -18.57
N ASP A 240 10.40 -21.04 -19.34
CA ASP A 240 10.09 -21.02 -20.78
C ASP A 240 11.30 -20.95 -21.75
N ASP A 241 12.55 -21.16 -21.32
CA ASP A 241 13.71 -21.04 -22.25
C ASP A 241 14.54 -22.32 -22.49
N ASP A 242 14.08 -23.50 -22.05
CA ASP A 242 14.77 -24.78 -22.28
C ASP A 242 14.07 -25.73 -23.28
N GLU A 243 13.22 -25.22 -24.18
CA GLU A 243 12.77 -25.98 -25.35
C GLU A 243 12.96 -25.20 -26.66
N ASP A 244 14.18 -25.22 -27.20
CA ASP A 244 14.37 -25.51 -28.62
C ASP A 244 15.74 -26.16 -28.88
N ASP A 245 15.63 -27.47 -29.00
CA ASP A 245 16.53 -28.50 -29.54
C ASP A 245 17.51 -28.11 -30.68
N ASP A 246 18.66 -28.80 -30.65
CA ASP A 246 19.44 -29.39 -31.77
C ASP A 246 20.07 -28.52 -32.90
#